data_AF-A0A4Y8LQJ7-F1
#
_entry.id   AF-A0A4Y8LQJ7-F1
#
_cell.length_a   1.000
_cell.length_b   1.000
_cell.length_c   1.000
_cell.angle_alpha   90.00
_cell.angle_beta   90.00
_cell.angle_gamma   90.00
#
_symmetry.space_group_name_H-M   'P 1'
#
loop_
_entity.id
_entity.type
_entity.pdbx_description
1 polymer ?
#
loop_
_entity_poly.entity_id
_entity_poly.type
_entity_poly.pdbx_seq_one_letter_code
_entity_poly.pdbx_strand_id
1 'polypeptide(L)'
;MSWYDIFPLVSTSFILISGILVAIGWRLIIKGKREAHEKVMVMAAIAATCFFIIYVSRTIFIGNTMFNGPESLKMVYLIFLLFHIVLATVAAVFGITTLTLAYRKKFAKHRKWGRTTAKMWFATVITGVTVYVLLYLCYPGGHTKPVIDAIFG
;
A
#
# COMPACT_ATOMS: atom_id res chain seq x y z
N MET A 1 3.54 -5.88 22.99
CA MET A 1 3.71 -5.51 21.57
C MET A 1 4.04 -4.03 21.52
N SER A 2 5.16 -3.64 20.89
CA SER A 2 5.65 -2.26 20.94
C SER A 2 4.97 -1.37 19.89
N TRP A 3 5.14 -0.05 19.99
CA TRP A 3 4.68 0.87 18.93
C TRP A 3 5.31 0.56 17.57
N TYR A 4 6.54 0.04 17.55
CA TYR A 4 7.22 -0.38 16.33
C TYR A 4 6.61 -1.62 15.68
N ASP A 5 5.79 -2.39 16.40
CA ASP A 5 5.06 -3.55 15.87
C ASP A 5 3.61 -3.20 15.51
N ILE A 6 2.97 -2.37 16.34
CA ILE A 6 1.54 -2.02 16.21
C ILE A 6 1.29 -1.19 14.96
N PHE A 7 2.04 -0.10 14.75
CA PHE A 7 1.81 0.79 13.61
C PHE A 7 2.00 0.08 12.25
N PRO A 8 3.06 -0.72 12.04
CA PRO A 8 3.21 -1.52 10.83
C PRO A 8 2.11 -2.57 10.64
N LEU A 9 1.69 -3.26 11.71
CA LEU A 9 0.60 -4.23 11.62
C LEU A 9 -0.72 -3.55 11.20
N VAL A 10 -1.07 -2.45 11.87
CA VAL A 10 -2.31 -1.71 11.60
C VAL A 10 -2.29 -1.13 10.20
N SER A 11 -1.22 -0.46 9.79
CA SER A 11 -1.08 0.08 8.43
C SER A 11 -1.16 -1.03 7.37
N THR A 12 -0.42 -2.13 7.55
CA THR A 12 -0.46 -3.28 6.63
C THR A 12 -1.85 -3.89 6.54
N SER A 13 -2.59 -3.94 7.65
CA SER A 13 -3.99 -4.40 7.66
C SER A 13 -4.90 -3.50 6.83
N PHE A 14 -4.75 -2.18 6.91
CA PHE A 14 -5.54 -1.23 6.10
C PHE A 14 -5.30 -1.40 4.59
N ILE A 15 -4.05 -1.55 4.15
CA ILE A 15 -3.78 -1.72 2.71
C ILE A 15 -4.22 -3.10 2.20
N LEU A 16 -4.16 -4.13 3.05
CA LEU A 16 -4.71 -5.45 2.75
C LEU A 16 -6.24 -5.40 2.61
N ILE A 17 -6.93 -4.73 3.54
CA ILE A 17 -8.38 -4.48 3.48
C ILE A 17 -8.72 -3.73 2.18
N SER A 18 -7.95 -2.68 1.84
CA SER A 18 -8.10 -1.97 0.56
C SER A 18 -8.00 -2.92 -0.63
N GLY A 19 -6.97 -3.77 -0.68
CA GLY A 19 -6.80 -4.79 -1.72
C GLY A 19 -8.00 -5.74 -1.83
N ILE A 20 -8.52 -6.25 -0.71
CA ILE A 20 -9.72 -7.11 -0.68
C ILE A 20 -10.94 -6.36 -1.23
N LEU A 21 -11.14 -5.10 -0.81
CA LEU A 21 -12.24 -4.28 -1.31
C LEU A 21 -12.11 -4.01 -2.81
N VAL A 22 -10.90 -3.77 -3.35
CA VAL A 22 -10.67 -3.66 -4.80
C VAL A 22 -11.05 -4.97 -5.52
N ALA A 23 -10.72 -6.14 -4.96
CA ALA A 23 -11.13 -7.43 -5.52
C ALA A 23 -12.66 -7.61 -5.53
N ILE A 24 -13.34 -7.20 -4.47
CA ILE A 24 -14.81 -7.20 -4.40
C ILE A 24 -15.38 -6.22 -5.42
N GLY A 25 -14.87 -5.00 -5.48
CA GLY A 25 -15.27 -3.96 -6.44
C GLY A 25 -15.10 -4.43 -7.88
N TRP A 26 -14.02 -5.15 -8.19
CA TRP A 26 -13.79 -5.76 -9.50
C TRP A 26 -14.85 -6.80 -9.87
N ARG A 27 -15.20 -7.69 -8.93
CA ARG A 27 -16.27 -8.67 -9.14
C ARG A 27 -17.63 -7.99 -9.36
N LEU A 28 -17.91 -6.93 -8.61
CA LEU A 28 -19.18 -6.18 -8.73
C LEU A 28 -19.33 -5.52 -10.10
N ILE A 29 -18.27 -4.90 -10.64
CA ILE A 29 -18.35 -4.24 -11.95
C ILE A 29 -18.45 -5.24 -13.11
N ILE A 30 -17.83 -6.42 -13.00
CA ILE A 30 -18.02 -7.51 -13.96
C ILE A 30 -19.49 -7.96 -13.98
N LYS A 31 -20.14 -8.02 -12.81
CA LYS A 31 -21.57 -8.33 -12.68
C LYS A 31 -22.50 -7.16 -13.05
N GLY A 32 -21.96 -6.04 -13.55
CA GLY A 32 -22.75 -4.86 -13.92
C GLY A 32 -23.30 -4.04 -12.74
N LYS A 33 -22.95 -4.38 -11.49
CA LYS A 33 -23.46 -3.71 -10.27
C LYS A 33 -22.68 -2.42 -10.00
N ARG A 34 -22.96 -1.37 -10.79
CA ARG A 34 -22.18 -0.10 -10.79
C ARG A 34 -22.23 0.66 -9.46
N GLU A 35 -23.41 0.84 -8.88
CA GLU A 35 -23.55 1.57 -7.61
C GLU A 35 -22.81 0.87 -6.46
N ALA A 36 -22.92 -0.46 -6.39
CA ALA A 36 -22.21 -1.25 -5.40
C ALA A 36 -20.69 -1.19 -5.63
N HIS A 37 -20.24 -1.26 -6.89
CA HIS A 37 -18.83 -1.07 -7.24
C HIS A 37 -18.31 0.27 -6.74
N GLU A 38 -19.04 1.37 -7.01
CA GLU A 38 -18.64 2.71 -6.59
C GLU A 38 -18.50 2.81 -5.07
N LYS A 39 -19.51 2.37 -4.31
CA LYS A 39 -19.47 2.37 -2.84
C LYS A 39 -18.25 1.60 -2.30
N VAL A 40 -18.01 0.40 -2.84
CA VAL A 40 -16.87 -0.44 -2.42
C VAL A 40 -15.52 0.18 -2.80
N MET A 41 -15.41 0.80 -3.98
CA MET A 41 -14.18 1.48 -4.40
C MET A 41 -13.87 2.71 -3.54
N VAL A 42 -14.89 3.45 -3.09
CA VAL A 42 -14.72 4.55 -2.13
C VAL A 42 -14.20 4.02 -0.80
N MET A 43 -14.76 2.93 -0.27
CA MET A 43 -14.26 2.31 0.96
C MET A 43 -12.82 1.81 0.81
N ALA A 44 -12.47 1.24 -0.36
CA ALA A 44 -11.11 0.83 -0.67
C ALA A 44 -10.13 2.02 -0.67
N ALA A 45 -10.55 3.16 -1.21
CA ALA A 45 -9.76 4.39 -1.24
C ALA A 45 -9.58 5.02 0.15
N ILE A 46 -10.62 4.96 1.01
CA ILE A 46 -10.53 5.37 2.40
C ILE A 46 -9.51 4.49 3.15
N ALA A 47 -9.61 3.17 3.03
CA ALA A 47 -8.67 2.25 3.66
C ALA A 47 -7.22 2.48 3.19
N ALA A 48 -7.00 2.73 1.89
CA ALA A 48 -5.69 3.07 1.35
C ALA A 48 -5.15 4.41 1.89
N THR A 49 -6.02 5.41 2.03
CA THR A 49 -5.66 6.70 2.63
C THR A 49 -5.27 6.55 4.09
N CYS A 50 -6.03 5.78 4.88
CA CYS A 50 -5.69 5.46 6.26
C CYS A 50 -4.32 4.76 6.36
N PHE A 51 -4.05 3.77 5.51
CA PHE A 51 -2.72 3.16 5.41
C PHE A 51 -1.64 4.22 5.21
N PHE A 52 -1.81 5.11 4.23
CA PHE A 52 -0.80 6.11 3.88
C PHE A 52 -0.54 7.10 5.03
N ILE A 53 -1.60 7.60 5.66
CA ILE A 53 -1.50 8.51 6.83
C ILE A 53 -0.73 7.82 7.96
N ILE A 54 -1.08 6.58 8.31
CA ILE A 54 -0.44 5.85 9.40
C ILE A 54 1.02 5.56 9.05
N TYR A 55 1.30 5.12 7.82
CA TYR A 55 2.65 4.83 7.33
C TYR A 55 3.56 6.06 7.38
N VAL A 56 3.11 7.19 6.82
CA VAL A 56 3.89 8.44 6.83
C VAL A 56 4.09 8.94 8.25
N SER A 57 3.04 8.91 9.08
CA SER A 57 3.14 9.37 10.48
C SER A 57 4.17 8.55 11.26
N ARG A 58 4.16 7.22 11.16
CA ARG A 58 5.16 6.39 11.84
C ARG A 58 6.57 6.66 11.30
N THR A 59 6.73 6.84 9.99
CA THR A 59 8.05 7.09 9.40
C THR A 59 8.61 8.43 9.89
N ILE A 60 7.76 9.45 10.03
CA ILE A 60 8.18 10.78 10.51
C ILE A 60 8.54 10.76 12.00
N PHE A 61 7.67 10.23 12.86
CA PHE A 61 7.77 10.41 14.31
C PHE A 61 8.38 9.23 15.08
N ILE A 62 8.37 8.02 14.51
CA ILE A 62 8.81 6.79 15.19
C ILE A 62 10.05 6.19 14.48
N GLY A 63 10.11 6.28 13.15
CA GLY A 63 11.14 5.64 12.34
C GLY A 63 10.70 4.30 11.74
N ASN A 64 11.60 3.70 10.98
CA ASN A 64 11.37 2.46 10.22
C ASN A 64 12.12 1.26 10.83
N THR A 65 11.90 0.07 10.29
CA THR A 65 12.59 -1.15 10.73
C THR A 65 13.70 -1.50 9.75
N MET A 66 14.86 -1.87 10.27
CA MET A 66 15.99 -2.35 9.48
C MET A 66 15.82 -3.83 9.15
N PHE A 67 16.26 -4.23 7.96
CA PHE A 67 16.32 -5.65 7.60
C PHE A 67 17.47 -6.33 8.36
N ASN A 68 17.14 -7.39 9.10
CA ASN A 68 18.09 -8.12 9.96
C ASN A 68 18.31 -9.57 9.49
N GLY A 69 18.14 -9.82 8.19
CA GLY A 69 18.43 -11.11 7.59
C GLY A 69 19.92 -11.30 7.31
N PRO A 70 20.32 -12.50 6.82
CA PRO A 70 21.70 -12.77 6.42
C PRO A 70 22.23 -11.73 5.42
N GLU A 71 23.53 -11.39 5.52
CA GLU A 71 24.15 -10.36 4.65
C GLU A 71 24.02 -10.73 3.15
N SER A 72 24.02 -12.03 2.82
CA SER A 72 23.78 -12.53 1.46
C SER A 72 22.40 -12.17 0.89
N LEU A 73 21.39 -11.96 1.73
CA LEU A 73 20.03 -11.60 1.32
C LEU A 73 19.77 -10.09 1.35
N LYS A 74 20.64 -9.31 1.99
CA LYS A 74 20.45 -7.86 2.16
C LYS A 74 20.34 -7.12 0.83
N MET A 75 21.21 -7.43 -0.13
CA MET A 75 21.15 -6.80 -1.46
C MET A 75 19.86 -7.18 -2.21
N VAL A 76 19.47 -8.45 -2.15
CA VAL A 76 18.22 -8.94 -2.74
C VAL A 76 17.01 -8.23 -2.14
N TYR A 77 16.98 -8.10 -0.81
CA TYR A 77 15.94 -7.37 -0.09
C TYR A 77 15.90 -5.90 -0.50
N LEU A 78 17.03 -5.20 -0.60
CA LEU A 78 17.06 -3.79 -0.99
C LEU A 78 16.56 -3.56 -2.42
N ILE A 79 16.92 -4.44 -3.37
CA ILE A 79 16.40 -4.40 -4.74
C ILE A 79 14.88 -4.62 -4.73
N PHE A 80 14.41 -5.62 -3.98
CA PHE A 80 12.98 -5.90 -3.83
C PHE A 80 12.22 -4.74 -3.20
N LEU A 81 12.79 -4.12 -2.16
CA LEU A 81 12.21 -2.97 -1.47
C LEU A 81 12.12 -1.78 -2.42
N LEU A 82 13.17 -1.48 -3.18
CA LEU A 82 13.16 -0.41 -4.18
C LEU A 82 12.08 -0.68 -5.24
N PHE A 83 12.00 -1.91 -5.74
CA PHE A 83 10.95 -2.32 -6.67
C PHE A 83 9.54 -2.08 -6.08
N HIS A 84 9.30 -2.51 -4.83
CA HIS A 84 8.03 -2.31 -4.16
C HIS A 84 7.68 -0.83 -4.03
N ILE A 85 8.63 0.01 -3.60
CA ILE A 85 8.41 1.46 -3.45
C ILE A 85 8.02 2.09 -4.78
N VAL A 86 8.78 1.82 -5.85
CA VAL A 86 8.47 2.34 -7.20
C VAL A 86 7.09 1.87 -7.65
N LEU A 87 6.80 0.57 -7.50
CA LEU A 87 5.51 0.00 -7.86
C LEU A 87 4.36 0.65 -7.08
N ALA A 88 4.55 0.88 -5.77
CA ALA A 88 3.56 1.52 -4.90
C ALA A 88 3.29 2.97 -5.30
N THR A 89 4.34 3.74 -5.59
CA THR A 89 4.21 5.13 -6.07
C THR A 89 3.43 5.19 -7.39
N VAL A 90 3.78 4.34 -8.36
CA VAL A 90 3.06 4.33 -9.65
C VAL A 90 1.61 3.87 -9.47
N ALA A 91 1.36 2.85 -8.64
CA ALA A 91 0.01 2.39 -8.34
C ALA A 91 -0.84 3.49 -7.68
N ALA A 92 -0.27 4.28 -6.77
CA ALA A 92 -0.95 5.43 -6.16
C ALA A 92 -1.37 6.48 -7.20
N VAL A 93 -0.48 6.86 -8.12
CA VAL A 93 -0.78 7.78 -9.22
C VAL A 93 -1.92 7.26 -10.11
N PHE A 94 -1.89 5.96 -10.44
CA PHE A 94 -2.95 5.31 -11.22
C PHE A 94 -4.28 5.26 -10.45
N GLY A 95 -4.22 5.02 -9.14
CA GLY A 95 -5.37 5.03 -8.23
C GLY A 95 -6.07 6.39 -8.25
N ILE A 96 -5.33 7.47 -7.99
CA ILE A 96 -5.83 8.85 -8.04
C ILE A 96 -6.43 9.16 -9.41
N THR A 97 -5.69 8.86 -10.49
CA THR A 97 -6.17 9.09 -11.86
C THR A 97 -7.51 8.37 -12.13
N THR A 98 -7.64 7.13 -11.66
CA THR A 98 -8.85 6.32 -11.87
C THR A 98 -10.05 6.88 -11.09
N LEU A 99 -9.83 7.36 -9.86
CA LEU A 99 -10.83 8.05 -9.05
C LEU A 99 -11.25 9.39 -9.70
N THR A 100 -10.29 10.18 -10.18
CA THR A 100 -10.58 11.43 -10.90
C THR A 100 -11.41 11.19 -12.16
N LEU A 101 -11.11 10.14 -12.92
CA LEU A 101 -11.90 9.78 -14.11
C LEU A 101 -13.34 9.38 -13.75
N ALA A 102 -13.53 8.68 -12.63
CA ALA A 102 -14.87 8.34 -12.13
C ALA A 102 -15.63 9.60 -11.71
N TYR A 103 -14.99 10.48 -10.92
CA TYR A 103 -15.56 11.76 -10.47
C TYR A 103 -15.99 12.65 -11.64
N ARG A 104 -15.16 12.73 -12.69
CA ARG A 104 -15.47 13.48 -13.93
C ARG A 104 -16.44 12.76 -14.88
N LYS A 105 -17.04 11.64 -14.45
CA LYS A 105 -17.97 10.80 -15.24
C LYS A 105 -17.40 10.34 -16.59
N LYS A 106 -16.07 10.23 -16.71
CA LYS A 106 -15.38 9.78 -17.94
C LYS A 106 -15.24 8.25 -17.95
N PHE A 107 -16.38 7.55 -17.89
CA PHE A 107 -16.43 6.10 -17.65
C PHE A 107 -15.72 5.23 -18.70
N ALA A 108 -15.70 5.65 -19.97
CA ALA A 108 -14.96 4.93 -21.02
C ALA A 108 -13.45 4.89 -20.73
N LYS A 109 -12.88 6.04 -20.32
CA LYS A 109 -11.47 6.14 -19.91
C LYS A 109 -11.25 5.41 -18.57
N HIS A 110 -12.14 5.61 -17.59
CA HIS A 110 -12.08 4.91 -16.30
C HIS A 110 -12.02 3.38 -16.49
N ARG A 111 -12.83 2.80 -17.40
CA ARG A 111 -12.79 1.36 -17.67
C ARG A 111 -11.45 0.90 -18.24
N LYS A 112 -10.82 1.68 -19.13
CA LYS A 112 -9.51 1.33 -19.70
C LYS A 112 -8.42 1.38 -18.62
N TRP A 113 -8.35 2.50 -17.90
CA TRP A 113 -7.34 2.75 -16.88
C TRP A 113 -7.53 1.87 -15.64
N GLY A 114 -8.76 1.74 -15.15
CA GLY A 114 -9.11 0.96 -13.97
C GLY A 114 -8.68 -0.50 -14.05
N ARG A 115 -8.61 -1.09 -15.25
CA ARG A 115 -8.06 -2.44 -15.43
C ARG A 115 -6.57 -2.52 -15.16
N THR A 116 -5.80 -1.55 -15.64
CA THR A 116 -4.37 -1.47 -15.37
C THR A 116 -4.13 -1.12 -13.90
N THR A 117 -4.86 -0.13 -13.38
CA THR A 117 -4.81 0.27 -11.98
C THR A 117 -5.03 -0.90 -11.04
N ALA A 118 -6.07 -1.71 -11.24
CA ALA A 118 -6.36 -2.86 -10.38
C ALA A 118 -5.22 -3.89 -10.39
N LYS A 119 -4.64 -4.22 -11.55
CA LYS A 119 -3.51 -5.16 -11.65
C LYS A 119 -2.30 -4.66 -10.86
N MET A 120 -1.96 -3.38 -11.05
CA MET A 120 -0.85 -2.76 -10.33
C MET A 120 -1.13 -2.73 -8.83
N TRP A 121 -2.36 -2.38 -8.44
CA TRP A 121 -2.76 -2.33 -7.04
C TRP A 121 -2.59 -3.68 -6.36
N PHE A 122 -3.07 -4.78 -6.97
CA PHE A 122 -2.88 -6.11 -6.39
C PHE A 122 -1.41 -6.49 -6.25
N ALA A 123 -0.58 -6.20 -7.26
CA ALA A 123 0.86 -6.43 -7.18
C ALA A 123 1.51 -5.62 -6.04
N THR A 124 1.12 -4.35 -5.87
CA THR A 124 1.57 -3.49 -4.76
C THR A 124 1.18 -4.05 -3.40
N VAL A 125 -0.08 -4.47 -3.22
CA VAL A 125 -0.54 -5.02 -1.93
C VAL A 125 0.22 -6.30 -1.58
N ILE A 126 0.37 -7.22 -2.54
CA ILE A 126 1.09 -8.48 -2.33
C ILE A 126 2.55 -8.19 -1.94
N THR A 127 3.24 -7.36 -2.71
CA THR A 127 4.65 -7.02 -2.43
C THR A 127 4.81 -6.26 -1.11
N GLY A 128 3.87 -5.40 -0.74
CA GLY A 128 3.88 -4.70 0.54
C GLY A 128 3.68 -5.62 1.74
N VAL A 129 2.77 -6.60 1.63
CA VAL A 129 2.63 -7.66 2.64
C VAL A 129 3.91 -8.48 2.73
N THR A 130 4.57 -8.80 1.62
CA THR A 130 5.88 -9.46 1.63
C THR A 130 6.93 -8.64 2.37
N VAL A 131 7.00 -7.31 2.15
CA VAL A 131 7.90 -6.43 2.92
C VAL A 131 7.61 -6.54 4.42
N TYR A 132 6.33 -6.51 4.83
CA TYR A 132 5.94 -6.67 6.23
C TYR A 132 6.38 -8.02 6.79
N VAL A 133 6.11 -9.13 6.10
CA VAL A 133 6.49 -10.48 6.53
C VAL A 133 8.02 -10.58 6.71
N LEU A 134 8.78 -10.09 5.73
CA LEU A 134 10.25 -10.13 5.80
C LEU A 134 10.79 -9.34 6.99
N LEU A 135 10.28 -8.14 7.23
CA LEU A 135 10.79 -7.24 8.27
C LEU A 135 10.30 -7.57 9.69
N TYR A 136 9.11 -8.14 9.85
CA TYR A 136 8.48 -8.29 11.18
C TYR A 136 8.28 -9.74 11.60
N LEU A 137 8.27 -10.71 10.68
CA LEU A 137 8.06 -12.12 11.00
C LEU A 137 9.30 -12.97 10.75
N CYS A 138 9.97 -12.79 9.60
CA CYS A 138 11.14 -13.61 9.23
C CYS A 138 12.44 -13.06 9.80
N TYR A 139 12.67 -11.74 9.65
CA TYR A 139 13.93 -11.08 10.01
C TYR A 139 13.69 -9.81 10.83
N PRO A 140 13.05 -9.90 12.01
CA PRO A 140 12.84 -8.76 12.88
C PRO A 140 14.17 -8.11 13.24
N GLY A 141 14.27 -6.81 12.95
CA GLY A 141 15.47 -6.01 13.13
C GLY A 141 15.27 -4.82 14.04
N GLY A 142 16.37 -4.11 14.29
CA GLY A 142 16.35 -2.85 15.03
C GLY A 142 15.58 -1.75 14.30
N HIS A 143 15.34 -0.66 15.00
CA HIS A 143 14.60 0.49 14.47
C HIS A 143 15.54 1.62 14.07
N THR A 144 15.19 2.34 13.01
CA THR A 144 15.87 3.57 12.62
C THR A 144 15.37 4.72 13.48
N LYS A 145 16.16 5.79 13.55
CA LYS A 145 15.69 7.04 14.12
C LYS A 145 14.47 7.58 13.35
N PRO A 146 13.58 8.34 14.01
CA PRO A 146 12.57 9.16 13.35
C PRO A 146 13.16 10.03 12.25
N VAL A 147 12.41 10.28 11.17
CA VAL A 147 12.86 11.18 10.10
C VAL A 147 12.97 12.62 10.59
N ILE A 148 12.14 13.04 11.55
CA ILE A 148 12.21 14.39 12.12
C ILE A 148 13.58 14.63 12.79
N ASP A 149 14.06 13.69 13.60
CA ASP A 149 15.39 13.75 14.24
C ASP A 149 16.51 13.72 13.19
N ALA A 150 16.35 12.95 12.11
CA ALA A 150 17.34 12.88 11.05
C ALA A 150 17.49 14.21 10.28
N ILE A 151 16.45 15.05 10.25
CA ILE A 151 16.44 16.35 9.56
C ILE A 151 16.85 17.49 10.50
N PHE A 152 16.37 17.47 11.75
CA PHE A 152 16.48 18.60 12.67
C PHE A 152 17.48 18.42 13.82
N GLY A 153 18.06 17.22 13.99
CA GLY A 153 18.99 16.90 15.07
C GLY A 153 18.29 16.50 16.36
#